data_AF-A0A9P7F1Z1-F1
#
_entry.id   AF-A0A9P7F1Z1-F1
#
_cell.length_a   1.000
_cell.length_b   1.000
_cell.length_c   1.000
_cell.angle_alpha   90.00
_cell.angle_beta   90.00
_cell.angle_gamma   90.00
#
_symmetry.space_group_name_H-M   'P 1'
#
loop_
_entity.id
_entity.type
_entity.pdbx_description
1 polymer ?
#
loop_
_entity_poly.entity_id
_entity_poly.type
_entity_poly.pdbx_seq_one_letter_code
_entity_poly.pdbx_strand_id
1 'polypeptide(L)'
;TCRRHLEKDHELTYNKWAGENSFDSMLPKAVAKRRNDTLKASASQTGLDNHLHERPKAERILPYSDKLFREAATEWLIATDQPIQALDHPNFHKLVDVASRATNGVKIPDQ
;
A
#
# COMPACT_ATOMS: atom_id res chain seq x y z
N THR A 1 15.68 36.67 20.50
CA THR A 1 15.60 38.15 20.45
C THR A 1 16.79 38.77 19.73
N CYS A 2 18.04 38.36 19.99
CA CYS A 2 19.24 38.92 19.34
C CYS A 2 19.29 38.77 17.81
N ARG A 3 18.90 37.62 17.26
CA ARG A 3 18.95 37.36 15.80
C ARG A 3 18.03 38.28 14.97
N ARG A 4 16.87 38.68 15.52
CA ARG A 4 15.95 39.62 14.86
C ARG A 4 16.43 41.07 14.93
N HIS A 5 17.16 41.44 15.99
CA HIS A 5 17.76 42.77 16.10
C HIS A 5 18.96 42.92 15.15
N LEU A 6 19.83 41.91 15.09
CA LEU A 6 20.93 41.86 14.11
C LEU A 6 20.42 41.96 12.67
N GLU A 7 19.29 41.32 12.36
CA GLU A 7 18.65 41.43 11.06
C GLU A 7 18.07 42.82 10.78
N LYS A 8 17.57 43.54 11.79
CA LYS A 8 16.99 44.86 11.55
C LYS A 8 18.08 45.92 11.31
N ASP A 9 19.13 45.89 12.12
CA ASP A 9 20.09 47.00 12.21
C ASP A 9 21.42 46.69 11.50
N HIS A 10 21.74 45.42 11.27
CA HIS A 10 23.06 44.99 10.79
C HIS A 10 23.01 43.89 9.70
N GLU A 11 21.90 43.79 8.95
CA GLU A 11 21.69 42.76 7.92
C GLU A 11 22.85 42.70 6.91
N LEU A 12 23.24 43.85 6.35
CA LEU A 12 24.26 43.95 5.31
C LEU A 12 25.64 43.54 5.81
N THR A 13 26.05 44.06 6.97
CA THR A 13 27.35 43.77 7.57
C THR A 13 27.46 42.29 7.94
N TYR A 14 26.40 41.72 8.51
CA TYR A 14 26.37 40.30 8.88
C TYR A 14 26.43 39.40 7.64
N ASN A 15 25.67 39.70 6.59
CA ASN A 15 25.70 38.89 5.36
C ASN A 15 27.05 38.97 4.65
N LYS A 16 27.70 40.15 4.65
CA LYS A 16 29.06 40.31 4.13
C LYS A 16 30.06 39.46 4.90
N TRP A 17 30.04 39.55 6.23
CA TRP A 17 30.90 38.72 7.09
C TRP A 17 30.64 37.23 6.88
N ALA A 18 29.37 36.81 6.80
CA ALA A 18 29.01 35.42 6.57
C ALA A 18 29.58 34.92 5.24
N GLY A 19 29.44 35.70 4.15
CA GLY A 19 30.02 35.38 2.85
C GLY A 19 31.54 35.29 2.86
N GLU A 20 32.23 36.25 3.48
CA GLU A 20 33.70 36.26 3.60
C GLU A 20 34.24 35.05 4.39
N ASN A 21 33.46 34.56 5.35
CA ASN A 21 33.83 33.42 6.19
C ASN A 21 33.24 32.08 5.69
N SER A 22 32.66 32.04 4.48
CA SER A 22 32.03 30.84 3.90
C SER A 22 30.90 30.25 4.77
N PHE A 23 30.20 31.09 5.51
CA PHE A 23 29.03 30.71 6.30
C PHE A 23 27.71 31.09 5.60
N ASP A 24 26.71 30.24 5.79
CA ASP A 24 25.34 30.56 5.44
C ASP A 24 24.76 31.63 6.37
N SER A 25 24.00 32.58 5.81
CA SER A 25 23.25 33.54 6.60
C SER A 25 22.18 32.84 7.45
N MET A 26 22.30 32.99 8.78
CA MET A 26 21.34 32.50 9.76
C MET A 26 20.34 33.57 10.21
N LEU A 27 20.24 34.68 9.46
CA LEU A 27 19.22 35.68 9.70
C LEU A 27 17.82 35.09 9.43
N PRO A 28 16.81 35.46 10.23
CA PRO A 28 15.47 34.90 10.12
C PRO A 28 14.87 34.90 8.69
N LYS A 29 15.00 35.99 7.92
CA LYS A 29 14.53 36.09 6.53
C LYS A 29 15.26 35.12 5.61
N ALA A 30 16.58 34.99 5.74
CA ALA A 30 17.37 34.09 4.91
C ALA A 30 16.99 32.62 5.19
N VAL A 31 16.80 32.26 6.46
CA VAL A 31 16.33 30.91 6.85
C VAL A 31 14.91 30.66 6.37
N ALA A 32 14.00 31.64 6.49
CA ALA A 32 12.63 31.53 6.01
C ALA A 32 12.58 31.34 4.48
N LYS A 33 13.39 32.10 3.74
CA LYS A 33 13.53 31.96 2.28
C LYS A 33 13.98 30.56 1.89
N ARG A 34 15.05 30.04 2.51
CA ARG A 34 15.53 28.68 2.26
C ARG A 34 14.47 27.61 2.51
N ARG A 35 13.71 27.74 3.61
CA ARG A 35 12.59 26.84 3.89
C ARG A 35 11.52 26.89 2.80
N ASN A 36 11.13 28.09 2.37
CA ASN A 36 10.13 28.24 1.31
C ASN A 36 10.62 27.71 -0.03
N ASP A 37 11.89 27.92 -0.38
CA ASP A 37 12.49 27.41 -1.62
C ASP A 37 12.59 25.87 -1.59
N THR A 38 12.93 25.29 -0.42
CA THR A 38 12.91 23.83 -0.21
C THR A 38 11.49 23.28 -0.34
N LEU A 39 10.49 23.95 0.24
CA LEU A 39 9.09 23.56 0.13
C LEU A 39 8.58 23.64 -1.30
N LYS A 40 8.98 24.68 -2.05
CA LYS A 40 8.67 24.82 -3.49
C LYS A 40 9.34 23.73 -4.32
N ALA A 41 10.57 23.35 -4.01
CA ALA A 41 11.26 22.25 -4.67
C ALA A 41 10.61 20.89 -4.35
N SER A 42 10.18 20.66 -3.11
CA SER A 42 9.48 19.45 -2.69
C SER A 42 8.00 19.38 -3.13
N ALA A 43 7.45 20.49 -3.63
CA ALA A 43 6.08 20.51 -4.16
C ALA A 43 5.94 19.66 -5.44
N SER A 44 7.06 19.27 -6.07
CA SER A 44 7.10 18.24 -7.11
C SER A 44 7.57 16.92 -6.49
N GLN A 45 6.71 16.29 -5.68
CA GLN A 45 6.93 14.90 -5.31
C GLN A 45 6.75 14.05 -6.57
N THR A 46 7.81 13.36 -7.01
CA THR A 46 7.70 12.36 -8.08
C THR A 46 6.75 11.26 -7.62
N GLY A 47 5.73 10.95 -8.43
CA GLY A 47 4.78 9.89 -8.13
C GLY A 47 5.47 8.53 -7.95
N LEU A 48 4.86 7.65 -7.16
CA LEU A 48 5.33 6.27 -6.94
C LEU A 48 5.18 5.38 -8.18
N ASP A 49 4.64 5.92 -9.28
CA ASP A 49 4.36 5.19 -10.53
C ASP A 49 5.59 4.48 -11.10
N ASN A 50 6.78 5.06 -10.98
CA ASN A 50 8.01 4.45 -11.47
C ASN A 50 8.46 3.21 -10.66
N HIS A 51 7.87 2.98 -9.48
CA HIS A 51 8.16 1.82 -8.62
C HIS A 51 7.01 0.80 -8.59
N LEU A 52 5.86 1.14 -9.18
CA LEU A 52 4.72 0.24 -9.27
C LEU A 52 4.91 -0.71 -10.45
N HIS A 53 4.71 -2.00 -10.19
CA HIS A 53 4.71 -3.03 -11.22
C HIS A 53 3.29 -3.54 -11.37
N GLU A 54 2.84 -3.75 -12.61
CA GLU A 54 1.56 -4.40 -12.87
C GLU A 54 1.57 -5.80 -12.24
N ARG A 55 0.71 -6.03 -11.25
CA ARG A 55 0.52 -7.36 -10.71
C ARG A 55 -0.18 -8.19 -11.78
N PRO A 56 0.30 -9.40 -12.12
CA PRO A 56 -0.44 -10.29 -13.01
C PRO A 56 -1.86 -10.43 -12.47
N LYS A 57 -2.85 -10.34 -13.36
CA LYS A 57 -4.26 -10.51 -13.01
C LYS A 57 -4.42 -11.88 -12.38
N ALA A 58 -4.33 -11.94 -11.05
CA ALA A 58 -4.66 -13.16 -10.32
C ALA A 58 -6.10 -13.49 -10.68
N GLU A 59 -6.35 -14.74 -11.06
CA GLU A 59 -7.71 -15.23 -11.18
C GLU A 59 -8.46 -14.84 -9.91
N ARG A 60 -9.55 -14.10 -10.09
CA ARG A 60 -10.28 -13.51 -8.98
C ARG A 60 -10.99 -14.65 -8.28
N ILE A 61 -10.36 -15.21 -7.25
CA ILE A 61 -10.95 -16.25 -6.41
C ILE A 61 -12.22 -15.65 -5.82
N LEU A 62 -13.39 -16.15 -6.25
CA LEU A 62 -14.65 -15.73 -5.67
C LEU A 62 -14.64 -16.14 -4.19
N PRO A 63 -14.88 -15.20 -3.27
CA PRO A 63 -14.91 -15.53 -1.85
C PRO A 63 -16.03 -16.54 -1.59
N TYR A 64 -15.83 -17.38 -0.58
CA TYR A 64 -16.84 -18.32 -0.12
C TYR A 64 -18.14 -17.58 0.24
N SER A 65 -19.27 -18.15 -0.18
CA SER A 65 -20.59 -17.79 0.34
C SER A 65 -21.46 -19.04 0.44
N ASP A 66 -22.29 -19.13 1.48
CA ASP A 66 -23.18 -20.27 1.70
C ASP A 66 -24.10 -20.52 0.49
N LYS A 67 -24.55 -19.46 -0.19
CA LYS A 67 -25.39 -19.55 -1.37
C LYS A 67 -24.64 -20.24 -2.52
N LEU A 68 -23.44 -19.76 -2.85
CA LEU A 68 -22.61 -20.34 -3.91
C LEU A 68 -22.26 -21.80 -3.61
N PHE A 69 -21.93 -22.09 -2.34
CA PHE A 69 -21.62 -23.44 -1.91
C PHE A 69 -22.83 -24.38 -2.07
N ARG A 70 -24.03 -23.95 -1.66
CA ARG A 70 -25.25 -24.76 -1.81
C ARG A 70 -25.61 -25.02 -3.27
N GLU A 71 -25.46 -24.01 -4.13
CA GLU A 71 -25.69 -24.14 -5.58
C GLU A 71 -24.73 -25.18 -6.17
N ALA A 72 -23.42 -25.02 -5.95
CA ALA A 72 -22.40 -25.96 -6.43
C ALA A 72 -22.56 -27.37 -5.86
N ALA A 73 -22.90 -27.51 -4.57
CA ALA A 73 -23.14 -28.80 -3.94
C ALA A 73 -24.39 -29.50 -4.53
N THR A 74 -25.44 -28.74 -4.83
CA THR A 74 -26.66 -29.30 -5.45
C THR A 74 -26.38 -29.79 -6.87
N GLU A 75 -25.65 -29.00 -7.66
CA GLU A 75 -25.22 -29.40 -9.01
C GLU A 75 -24.36 -30.66 -8.96
N TRP A 76 -23.43 -30.74 -8.01
CA TRP A 76 -22.59 -31.92 -7.81
C TRP A 76 -23.41 -33.17 -7.44
N LEU A 77 -24.38 -33.06 -6.52
CA LEU A 77 -25.27 -34.16 -6.15
C LEU A 77 -26.07 -34.68 -7.35
N ILE A 78 -26.63 -33.78 -8.15
CA ILE A 78 -27.41 -34.14 -9.36
C ILE A 78 -26.51 -34.81 -10.40
N ALA A 79 -25.33 -34.25 -10.66
CA ALA A 79 -24.41 -34.77 -11.68
C ALA A 79 -23.84 -36.15 -11.34
N THR A 80 -23.76 -36.49 -10.06
CA THR A 80 -23.17 -37.75 -9.57
C THR A 80 -24.19 -38.73 -8.98
N ASP A 81 -25.48 -38.40 -9.10
CA ASP A 81 -26.62 -39.16 -8.57
C ASP A 81 -26.43 -39.54 -7.09
N GLN A 82 -25.98 -38.58 -6.29
CA GLN A 82 -25.71 -38.78 -4.86
C GLN A 82 -26.93 -38.38 -4.01
N PRO A 83 -27.18 -39.09 -2.90
CA PRO A 83 -28.23 -38.72 -1.97
C PRO A 83 -27.88 -37.43 -1.23
N ILE A 84 -28.88 -36.66 -0.80
CA ILE A 84 -28.70 -35.39 -0.06
C ILE A 84 -27.83 -35.59 1.20
N GLN A 85 -27.96 -36.76 1.84
CA GLN A 85 -27.19 -37.16 3.01
C GLN A 85 -25.67 -37.28 2.75
N ALA A 86 -25.22 -37.29 1.49
CA ALA A 86 -23.81 -37.28 1.15
C ALA A 86 -23.09 -36.03 1.67
N LEU A 87 -23.81 -34.90 1.81
CA LEU A 87 -23.26 -33.66 2.38
C LEU A 87 -23.03 -33.75 3.89
N ASP A 88 -23.73 -34.64 4.60
CA ASP A 88 -23.55 -34.89 6.03
C ASP A 88 -22.46 -35.95 6.30
N HIS A 89 -21.91 -36.55 5.25
CA HIS A 89 -20.95 -37.63 5.39
C HIS A 89 -19.62 -37.11 5.95
N PRO A 90 -19.02 -37.74 6.98
CA PRO A 90 -17.83 -37.23 7.64
C PRO A 90 -16.62 -37.09 6.71
N ASN A 91 -16.50 -37.91 5.68
CA ASN A 91 -15.42 -37.77 4.69
C ASN A 91 -15.61 -36.57 3.75
N PHE A 92 -16.86 -36.18 3.47
CA PHE A 92 -17.14 -34.97 2.71
C PHE A 92 -16.73 -33.73 3.50
N HIS A 93 -17.08 -33.66 4.79
CA HIS A 93 -16.61 -32.58 5.68
C HIS A 93 -15.08 -32.52 5.76
N LYS A 94 -14.39 -33.66 5.91
CA LYS A 94 -12.92 -33.71 5.89
C LYS A 94 -12.34 -33.15 4.59
N LEU A 95 -12.95 -33.45 3.45
CA LEU A 95 -12.52 -32.91 2.16
C LEU A 95 -12.65 -31.39 2.11
N VAL A 96 -13.79 -30.85 2.55
CA VAL A 96 -14.03 -29.39 2.62
C VAL A 96 -13.06 -28.71 3.60
N ASP A 97 -12.81 -29.32 4.76
CA ASP A 97 -11.85 -28.83 5.76
C ASP A 97 -10.42 -28.78 5.23
N VAL A 98 -10.02 -29.75 4.40
CA VAL A 98 -8.69 -29.75 3.77
C VAL A 98 -8.63 -28.69 2.67
N ALA A 99 -9.65 -28.61 1.82
CA ALA A 99 -9.73 -27.65 0.71
C ALA A 99 -9.76 -26.18 1.19
N SER A 100 -10.51 -25.89 2.25
CA SER A 100 -10.67 -24.53 2.81
C SER A 100 -9.38 -23.95 3.40
N ARG A 101 -8.39 -24.78 3.73
CA ARG A 101 -7.08 -24.35 4.21
C ARG A 101 -6.17 -23.83 3.09
N ALA A 102 -6.54 -24.01 1.81
CA ALA A 102 -5.72 -23.60 0.69
C ALA A 102 -5.74 -22.07 0.50
N THR A 103 -4.59 -21.43 0.61
CA THR A 103 -4.45 -19.95 0.50
C THR A 103 -4.69 -19.44 -0.92
N ASN A 104 -4.38 -20.25 -1.93
CA ASN A 104 -4.44 -19.87 -3.35
C ASN A 104 -5.48 -20.70 -4.12
N GLY A 105 -6.52 -21.20 -3.43
CA GLY A 105 -7.47 -22.16 -4.00
C GLY A 105 -6.89 -23.56 -4.17
N VAL A 106 -7.73 -24.50 -4.61
CA VAL A 106 -7.37 -25.91 -4.82
C VAL A 106 -7.12 -26.16 -6.31
N LYS A 107 -5.97 -26.77 -6.64
CA LYS A 107 -5.68 -27.25 -8.00
C LYS A 107 -5.97 -28.74 -8.08
N ILE A 108 -7.00 -29.10 -8.85
CA ILE A 108 -7.30 -30.50 -9.16
C ILE A 108 -6.40 -30.89 -10.33
N PRO A 109 -5.53 -31.91 -10.17
CA PRO A 109 -4.72 -32.38 -11.30
C PRO A 109 -5.62 -33.01 -12.36
N ASP A 110 -5.36 -32.70 -13.63
CA ASP A 110 -6.00 -33.40 -14.74
C ASP A 110 -5.58 -34.88 -14.73
N GLN A 111 -6.54 -35.77 -15.00
CA GLN A 111 -6.30 -37.22 -15.12
C GLN A 111 -5.74 -37.60 -16.50
#